data_AF-A0A7S0EZT0-F1
#
_entry.id   AF-A0A7S0EZT0-F1
#
_cell.length_a   1.000
_cell.length_b   1.000
_cell.length_c   1.000
_cell.angle_alpha   90.00
_cell.angle_beta   90.00
_cell.angle_gamma   90.00
#
_symmetry.space_group_name_H-M   'P 1'
#
loop_
_entity.id
_entity.type
_entity.pdbx_description
1 polymer ?
#
loop_
_entity_poly.entity_id
_entity_poly.type
_entity_poly.pdbx_seq_one_letter_code
_entity_poly.pdbx_strand_id
1 'polypeptide(L)'
;IGILLHRTSKGTFVIRGVQPGSVAYSSGKVKAGDILLSIDGKPIQGKPIEYVSSIVQGPPRTSVILGLQHAYGKVQVPLVRGCGHAVASMHHELSDLSSPTSSSYKPSPRLLALASPKL
;
A
#
# COMPACT_ATOMS: atom_id res chain seq x y z
N ILE A 1 -3.12 2.67 5.46
CA ILE A 1 -4.33 1.95 4.96
C ILE A 1 -4.35 1.71 3.44
N GLY A 2 -3.55 2.42 2.63
CA GLY A 2 -3.35 2.13 1.21
C GLY A 2 -4.42 2.70 0.26
N ILE A 3 -4.87 3.93 0.51
CA ILE A 3 -5.75 4.68 -0.40
C ILE A 3 -4.98 5.85 -1.01
N LEU A 4 -5.27 6.16 -2.28
CA LEU A 4 -4.74 7.34 -2.97
C LEU A 4 -5.84 8.42 -3.00
N LEU A 5 -5.58 9.55 -2.37
CA LEU A 5 -6.54 10.66 -2.27
C LEU A 5 -6.18 11.81 -3.21
N HIS A 6 -7.20 12.42 -3.79
CA HIS A 6 -7.09 13.67 -4.54
C HIS A 6 -8.06 14.70 -3.98
N ARG A 7 -7.54 15.87 -3.61
CA ARG A 7 -8.35 17.01 -3.15
C ARG A 7 -8.71 17.88 -4.35
N THR A 8 -9.99 18.03 -4.61
CA THR A 8 -10.53 18.93 -5.65
C THR A 8 -10.46 20.40 -5.21
N SER A 9 -10.60 21.33 -6.16
CA SER A 9 -10.67 22.78 -5.86
C SER A 9 -11.82 23.16 -4.93
N LYS A 10 -12.91 22.37 -4.90
CA LYS A 10 -14.07 22.54 -4.01
C LYS A 10 -13.83 22.01 -2.58
N GLY A 11 -12.63 21.51 -2.28
CA GLY A 11 -12.27 20.96 -0.97
C GLY A 11 -12.86 19.58 -0.68
N THR A 12 -13.34 18.88 -1.70
CA THR A 12 -13.81 17.49 -1.63
C THR A 12 -12.65 16.53 -1.89
N PHE A 13 -12.64 15.39 -1.21
CA PHE A 13 -11.62 14.35 -1.35
C PHE A 13 -12.18 13.14 -2.10
N VAL A 14 -11.52 12.78 -3.19
CA VAL A 14 -11.90 11.64 -4.05
C VAL A 14 -10.81 10.58 -3.96
N ILE A 15 -11.21 9.32 -3.82
CA ILE A 15 -10.30 8.18 -3.89
C ILE A 15 -9.97 7.93 -5.36
N ARG A 16 -8.71 8.13 -5.74
CA ARG A 16 -8.22 7.87 -7.11
C ARG A 16 -7.86 6.42 -7.34
N GLY A 17 -7.49 5.72 -6.27
CA GLY A 17 -7.05 4.34 -6.34
C GLY A 17 -6.87 3.73 -4.96
N VAL A 18 -6.78 2.41 -4.95
CA VAL A 18 -6.54 1.62 -3.75
C VAL A 18 -5.35 0.71 -4.05
N GLN A 19 -4.35 0.76 -3.17
CA GLN A 19 -3.10 0.04 -3.36
C GLN A 19 -3.31 -1.47 -3.19
N PRO A 20 -2.95 -2.32 -4.18
CA PRO A 20 -3.04 -3.77 -4.05
C PRO A 20 -2.32 -4.29 -2.80
N GLY A 21 -2.93 -5.27 -2.13
CA GLY A 21 -2.40 -5.85 -0.88
C GLY A 21 -2.56 -4.97 0.37
N SER A 22 -3.12 -3.77 0.25
CA SER A 22 -3.41 -2.92 1.41
C SER A 22 -4.67 -3.33 2.16
N VAL A 23 -4.86 -2.80 3.38
CA VAL A 23 -6.07 -3.05 4.18
C VAL A 23 -7.33 -2.56 3.46
N ALA A 24 -7.27 -1.39 2.81
CA ALA A 24 -8.39 -0.89 2.04
C ALA A 24 -8.72 -1.80 0.84
N TYR A 25 -7.69 -2.33 0.15
CA TYR A 25 -7.86 -3.27 -0.96
C TYR A 25 -8.52 -4.58 -0.50
N SER A 26 -7.97 -5.20 0.55
CA SER A 26 -8.49 -6.45 1.10
C SER A 26 -9.91 -6.32 1.64
N SER A 27 -10.33 -5.12 2.03
CA SER A 27 -11.70 -4.89 2.47
C SER A 27 -12.73 -5.02 1.34
N GLY A 28 -12.35 -4.72 0.09
CA GLY A 28 -13.27 -4.64 -1.07
C GLY A 28 -14.35 -3.54 -1.00
N LYS A 29 -14.41 -2.81 0.11
CA LYS A 29 -15.44 -1.79 0.41
C LYS A 29 -15.04 -0.39 0.00
N VAL A 30 -13.76 -0.17 -0.29
CA VAL A 30 -13.22 1.11 -0.75
C VAL A 30 -12.86 0.97 -2.21
N LYS A 31 -13.33 1.87 -3.06
CA LYS A 31 -13.13 1.83 -4.51
C LYS A 31 -12.68 3.19 -5.05
N ALA A 32 -12.00 3.15 -6.19
CA ALA A 32 -11.73 4.36 -6.94
C ALA A 32 -13.05 5.02 -7.37
N GLY A 33 -13.11 6.35 -7.31
CA GLY A 33 -14.30 7.15 -7.57
C GLY A 33 -15.12 7.46 -6.32
N ASP A 34 -14.90 6.76 -5.20
CA ASP A 34 -15.58 7.06 -3.94
C ASP A 34 -15.16 8.43 -3.40
N ILE A 35 -16.12 9.14 -2.79
CA ILE A 35 -15.85 10.42 -2.15
C ILE A 35 -15.70 10.20 -0.65
N LEU A 36 -14.56 10.61 -0.10
CA LEU A 36 -14.31 10.57 1.34
C LEU A 36 -14.93 11.80 2.00
N LEU A 37 -15.95 11.57 2.83
CA LEU A 37 -16.73 12.60 3.50
C LEU A 37 -16.25 12.84 4.94
N SER A 38 -15.91 11.77 5.65
CA SER A 38 -15.54 11.83 7.06
C SER A 38 -14.53 10.76 7.47
N ILE A 39 -13.83 11.03 8.57
CA ILE A 39 -12.90 10.10 9.22
C ILE A 39 -13.24 10.06 10.70
N ASP A 40 -13.50 8.87 11.23
CA ASP A 40 -13.95 8.65 12.61
C ASP A 40 -15.16 9.52 12.96
N GLY A 41 -16.11 9.63 12.02
CA GLY A 41 -17.31 10.47 12.14
C GLY A 41 -17.09 11.97 11.93
N LYS A 42 -15.84 12.44 11.84
CA LYS A 42 -15.53 13.87 11.69
C LYS A 42 -15.53 14.27 10.21
N PRO A 43 -16.34 15.27 9.79
CA PRO A 43 -16.36 15.72 8.40
C PRO A 43 -15.01 16.35 8.03
N ILE A 44 -14.53 16.07 6.81
CA ILE A 44 -13.21 16.53 6.35
C ILE A 44 -13.28 17.59 5.23
N GLN A 45 -14.46 17.91 4.71
CA GLN A 45 -14.61 18.88 3.63
C GLN A 45 -13.99 20.24 4.00
N GLY A 46 -13.22 20.81 3.07
CA GLY A 46 -12.55 22.10 3.27
C GLY A 46 -11.28 22.03 4.14
N LYS A 47 -11.00 20.91 4.81
CA LYS A 47 -9.75 20.75 5.57
C LYS A 47 -8.52 20.67 4.64
N PRO A 48 -7.33 21.03 5.14
CA PRO A 48 -6.08 20.86 4.42
C PRO A 48 -5.75 19.35 4.25
N ILE A 49 -5.05 19.00 3.17
CA ILE A 49 -4.72 17.59 2.86
C ILE A 49 -3.79 16.98 3.91
N GLU A 50 -2.95 17.79 4.54
CA GLU A 50 -2.01 17.41 5.59
C GLU A 50 -2.77 16.95 6.83
N TYR A 51 -3.82 17.67 7.21
CA TYR A 51 -4.71 17.29 8.31
C TYR A 51 -5.42 15.97 8.02
N VAL A 52 -5.97 15.81 6.81
CA VAL A 52 -6.65 14.57 6.42
C VAL A 52 -5.67 13.40 6.39
N SER A 53 -4.49 13.59 5.84
CA SER A 53 -3.46 12.54 5.76
C SER A 53 -3.00 12.09 7.14
N SER A 54 -2.79 13.01 8.08
CA SER A 54 -2.34 12.67 9.43
C SER A 54 -3.37 11.82 10.19
N ILE A 55 -4.65 12.17 10.10
CA ILE A 55 -5.73 11.40 10.76
C ILE A 55 -6.03 10.08 10.05
N VAL A 56 -5.88 9.99 8.71
CA VAL A 56 -5.98 8.71 7.99
C VAL A 56 -4.86 7.77 8.42
N GLN A 57 -3.63 8.26 8.45
CA GLN A 57 -2.45 7.43 8.74
C GLN A 57 -2.48 6.91 10.16
N GLY A 58 -2.59 7.80 11.15
CA GLY A 58 -2.65 7.48 12.58
C GLY A 58 -1.58 6.49 13.07
N PRO A 59 -1.68 6.01 14.33
CA PRO A 59 -0.80 4.95 14.82
C PRO A 59 -1.13 3.61 14.16
N PRO A 60 -0.12 2.77 13.86
CA PRO A 60 -0.36 1.43 13.33
C PRO A 60 -1.17 0.59 14.32
N ARG A 61 -1.90 -0.41 13.82
CA ARG A 61 -2.76 -1.32 14.58
C ARG A 61 -3.96 -0.66 15.28
N THR A 62 -4.22 0.62 15.02
CA THR A 62 -5.45 1.29 15.48
C THR A 62 -6.52 1.30 14.40
N SER A 63 -7.79 1.38 14.81
CA SER A 63 -8.92 1.41 13.89
C SER A 63 -9.22 2.82 13.39
N VAL A 64 -9.68 2.92 12.14
CA VAL A 64 -10.19 4.12 11.50
C VAL A 64 -11.50 3.81 10.81
N ILE A 65 -12.46 4.72 10.87
CA ILE A 65 -13.74 4.59 10.17
C ILE A 65 -13.79 5.62 9.05
N LEU A 66 -13.84 5.16 7.80
CA LEU A 66 -14.02 6.05 6.66
C LEU A 66 -15.50 6.20 6.34
N GLY A 67 -16.01 7.44 6.35
CA GLY A 67 -17.32 7.76 5.80
C GLY A 67 -17.20 8.06 4.31
N LEU A 68 -17.75 7.19 3.47
CA LEU A 68 -17.67 7.27 2.02
C LEU A 68 -19.04 7.56 1.39
N GLN A 69 -19.05 8.26 0.27
CA GLN A 69 -20.17 8.31 -0.65
C GLN A 69 -19.87 7.39 -1.84
N HIS A 70 -20.67 6.34 -1.98
CA HIS A 70 -20.74 5.48 -3.15
C HIS A 70 -21.88 5.90 -4.08
N ALA A 71 -21.98 5.23 -5.24
CA ALA A 71 -23.10 5.35 -6.16
C ALA A 71 -24.47 5.07 -5.50
N TYR A 72 -24.51 4.14 -4.53
CA TYR A 72 -25.75 3.71 -3.87
C TYR A 72 -26.06 4.44 -2.55
N GLY A 73 -25.20 5.36 -2.11
CA GLY A 73 -25.40 6.10 -0.85
C GLY A 73 -24.14 6.22 0.01
N LYS A 74 -24.35 6.67 1.26
CA LYS A 74 -23.28 6.84 2.24
C LYS A 74 -23.03 5.53 2.99
N VAL A 75 -21.76 5.20 3.19
CA VAL A 75 -21.35 4.03 3.99
C VAL A 75 -20.29 4.41 5.00
N GLN A 76 -20.18 3.62 6.07
CA GLN A 76 -19.04 3.66 6.98
C GLN A 76 -18.21 2.38 6.81
N VAL A 77 -16.91 2.56 6.58
CA VAL A 77 -15.96 1.47 6.38
C VAL A 77 -14.94 1.47 7.51
N PRO A 78 -15.11 0.63 8.54
CA PRO A 78 -14.10 0.42 9.56
C PRO A 78 -12.92 -0.35 8.96
N LEU A 79 -11.71 0.16 9.17
CA LEU A 79 -10.45 -0.43 8.74
C LEU A 79 -9.47 -0.42 9.91
N VAL A 80 -8.55 -1.38 9.95
CA VAL A 80 -7.41 -1.37 10.88
C VAL A 80 -6.20 -0.81 10.15
N ARG A 81 -5.51 0.17 10.71
CA ARG A 81 -4.27 0.70 10.14
C ARG A 81 -3.20 -0.40 10.16
N GLY A 82 -2.65 -0.75 8.99
CA GLY A 82 -1.53 -1.68 8.88
C GLY A 82 -0.25 -1.12 9.52
N CYS A 83 0.72 -1.99 9.81
CA CYS A 83 2.09 -1.55 10.02
C CYS A 83 2.60 -0.95 8.70
N GLY A 84 3.21 0.24 8.74
CA GLY A 84 3.66 0.93 7.54
C GLY A 84 4.74 0.16 6.80
N HIS A 85 4.36 -0.70 5.86
CA HIS A 85 5.21 -1.15 4.77
C HIS A 85 4.65 -0.53 3.49
N ALA A 86 5.09 0.69 3.21
CA ALA A 86 5.00 1.20 1.85
C ALA A 86 5.93 0.32 1.02
N VAL A 87 5.35 -0.59 0.25
CA VAL A 87 6.07 -1.30 -0.81
C VAL A 87 6.56 -0.26 -1.82
N ALA A 88 7.73 0.32 -1.55
CA ALA A 88 8.50 0.96 -2.59
C ALA A 88 9.00 -0.17 -3.49
N SER A 89 8.39 -0.27 -4.67
CA SER A 89 8.92 -0.92 -5.86
C SER A 89 9.29 -2.40 -5.73
N MET A 90 8.32 -3.27 -6.04
CA MET A 90 8.62 -4.53 -6.73
C MET A 90 9.14 -4.17 -8.13
N HIS A 91 10.44 -3.93 -8.28
CA HIS A 91 11.13 -4.15 -9.55
C HIS A 91 11.53 -5.62 -9.58
N HIS A 92 10.76 -6.41 -10.31
CA HIS A 92 11.24 -7.69 -10.82
C HIS A 92 11.92 -7.39 -12.15
N GLU A 93 13.24 -7.41 -12.20
CA GLU A 93 14.00 -7.74 -13.40
C GLU A 93 15.33 -8.38 -12.96
N LEU A 94 15.57 -9.56 -13.49
CA LEU A 94 16.79 -10.34 -13.35
C LEU A 94 17.94 -9.61 -14.04
N SER A 95 18.97 -9.16 -13.32
CA SER A 95 20.37 -9.12 -13.81
C SER A 95 21.35 -8.61 -12.74
N ASP A 96 22.31 -9.48 -12.44
CA ASP A 96 23.73 -9.21 -12.15
C ASP A 96 24.19 -8.37 -10.93
N LEU A 97 24.78 -9.13 -9.99
CA LEU A 97 26.09 -8.94 -9.37
C LEU A 97 26.42 -7.58 -8.71
N SER A 98 26.22 -7.52 -7.40
CA SER A 98 27.24 -7.01 -6.47
C SER A 98 26.90 -7.41 -5.03
N SER A 99 27.59 -8.43 -4.51
CA SER A 99 27.79 -8.62 -3.06
C SER A 99 29.18 -8.06 -2.72
N PRO A 100 29.44 -7.53 -1.52
CA PRO A 100 29.57 -8.38 -0.32
C PRO A 100 29.00 -7.67 0.94
N THR A 101 28.66 -8.24 2.10
CA THR A 101 28.95 -9.48 2.83
C THR A 101 27.79 -9.74 3.80
N SER A 102 27.40 -10.99 4.03
CA SER A 102 27.16 -11.46 5.40
C SER A 102 27.14 -12.98 5.44
N SER A 103 28.18 -13.51 6.10
CA SER A 103 28.17 -14.69 6.95
C SER A 103 27.55 -15.99 6.40
N SER A 104 28.47 -16.85 5.97
CA SER A 104 28.60 -18.23 6.44
C SER A 104 27.38 -19.16 6.33
N TYR A 105 27.27 -19.83 5.17
CA TYR A 105 27.07 -21.28 5.11
C TYR A 105 27.23 -21.80 3.67
N LYS A 106 28.10 -22.79 3.42
CA LYS A 106 27.91 -23.71 2.29
C LYS A 106 28.62 -25.06 2.50
N PRO A 107 27.91 -26.19 2.48
CA PRO A 107 28.54 -27.50 2.49
C PRO A 107 29.06 -27.86 1.08
N SER A 108 30.19 -28.58 1.04
CA SER A 108 30.67 -29.38 -0.09
C SER A 108 29.90 -30.73 -0.11
N PRO A 109 29.75 -31.48 -1.22
CA PRO A 109 30.88 -31.98 -2.02
C PRO A 109 30.63 -32.32 -3.51
N ARG A 110 31.76 -32.54 -4.20
CA ARG A 110 32.03 -33.56 -5.26
C ARG A 110 31.32 -33.52 -6.63
N LEU A 111 32.20 -33.28 -7.63
CA LEU A 111 32.50 -34.17 -8.77
C LEU A 111 31.61 -34.10 -10.03
N LEU A 112 32.15 -33.54 -11.13
CA LEU A 112 32.18 -34.12 -12.50
C LEU A 112 32.89 -33.13 -13.43
N ALA A 113 34.13 -33.41 -13.84
CA ALA A 113 34.50 -34.03 -15.12
C ALA A 113 34.30 -33.09 -16.33
N LEU A 114 35.41 -32.45 -16.73
CA LEU A 114 35.58 -31.74 -18.00
C LEU A 114 35.64 -32.76 -19.14
N ALA A 115 34.76 -32.63 -20.11
CA ALA A 115 34.91 -33.19 -21.43
C ALA A 115 34.54 -32.12 -22.46
N SER A 116 35.38 -31.98 -23.48
CA SER A 116 35.04 -31.77 -24.92
C SER A 116 36.23 -31.06 -25.62
N PRO A 117 36.32 -31.06 -26.96
CA PRO A 117 36.95 -32.13 -27.74
C PRO A 117 38.01 -31.57 -28.72
N LYS A 118 38.66 -32.50 -29.42
CA LYS A 118 39.61 -32.25 -30.53
C LYS A 118 38.98 -31.42 -31.67
N LEU A 119 39.80 -30.55 -32.27
CA LEU A 119 40.12 -30.52 -33.69
C LEU A 119 41.47 -29.83 -33.90
#